data_AF-A0A1I0D3G1-F1
#
_entry.id   AF-A0A1I0D3G1-F1
#
_cell.length_a   1.000
_cell.length_b   1.000
_cell.length_c   1.000
_cell.angle_alpha   90.00
_cell.angle_beta   90.00
_cell.angle_gamma   90.00
#
_symmetry.space_group_name_H-M   'P 1'
#
loop_
_entity.id
_entity.type
_entity.pdbx_description
1 polymer ?
#
loop_
_entity_poly.entity_id
_entity_poly.type
_entity_poly.pdbx_seq_one_letter_code
_entity_poly.pdbx_strand_id
1 'polypeptide(L)'
;MMNTEFDYKVDLKSKNILIIMPKFYAYQNEIKKDLVARGANPHFYDEEPEKTKFLIMKNIESIFHKPNIFDRFNKKLTNQILAEMPAGGYDYLLVIRGNVLNELTIHELKLHALKANGKSIYYSWDSFENMRHKGELGRLFDWRGTFDSVDAANSDMDYKLLPLFYSDEFDANNMDEVQEYKYDYVSVSAFFPFRYRYFKAFKEANKDKNLCLKLYLNPSVYRGKKLKDPKLVKNLDMDIVSFEPFSPDAIRDMVKHSKAVIDLAHEKQQGLTMRTMETLGIKRKLVTNNIYLRDYEFYNENNAVVLENLPAKCDEAEASGDYSAFVLPDEQWLDSPYVENEQVRRKYSIHSWIDNLFNI
;
A
#
# COMPACT_ATOMS: atom_id res chain seq x y z
N MET A 1 -15.95 -13.01 17.11
CA MET A 1 -17.29 -13.26 16.53
C MET A 1 -17.09 -13.31 15.03
N MET A 2 -17.56 -14.35 14.34
CA MET A 2 -17.49 -14.39 12.87
C MET A 2 -18.17 -13.13 12.33
N ASN A 3 -17.53 -12.45 11.38
CA ASN A 3 -18.12 -11.34 10.65
C ASN A 3 -19.22 -11.96 9.77
N THR A 4 -20.43 -12.09 10.32
CA THR A 4 -21.51 -12.92 9.79
C THR A 4 -22.25 -12.25 8.62
N GLU A 5 -21.81 -11.07 8.19
CA GLU A 5 -22.45 -10.29 7.13
C GLU A 5 -21.77 -10.39 5.76
N PHE A 6 -20.55 -10.95 5.65
CA PHE A 6 -19.89 -11.06 4.36
C PHE A 6 -20.12 -12.44 3.71
N ASP A 7 -20.70 -12.43 2.51
CA ASP A 7 -20.91 -13.63 1.69
C ASP A 7 -19.60 -14.06 1.03
N TYR A 8 -18.81 -14.87 1.75
CA TYR A 8 -17.52 -15.38 1.29
C TYR A 8 -17.69 -16.32 0.10
N LYS A 9 -16.97 -16.04 -0.99
CA LYS A 9 -17.05 -16.84 -2.22
C LYS A 9 -16.13 -18.05 -2.24
N VAL A 10 -15.08 -18.05 -1.42
CA VAL A 10 -14.10 -19.13 -1.34
C VAL A 10 -14.14 -19.82 0.02
N ASP A 11 -14.28 -21.15 0.02
CA ASP A 11 -14.21 -21.96 1.24
C ASP A 11 -12.75 -22.21 1.63
N LEU A 12 -12.31 -21.48 2.67
CA LEU A 12 -10.98 -21.61 3.27
C LEU A 12 -11.02 -22.36 4.61
N LYS A 13 -12.16 -22.95 4.98
CA LYS A 13 -12.31 -23.62 6.28
C LYS A 13 -11.32 -24.78 6.41
N SER A 14 -10.58 -24.76 7.51
CA SER A 14 -9.54 -25.74 7.86
C SER A 14 -8.39 -25.86 6.85
N LYS A 15 -8.24 -24.91 5.91
CA LYS A 15 -7.12 -24.88 4.97
C LYS A 15 -5.85 -24.37 5.64
N ASN A 16 -4.74 -25.08 5.45
CA ASN A 16 -3.43 -24.60 5.89
C ASN A 16 -2.83 -23.72 4.80
N ILE A 17 -2.48 -22.48 5.12
CA ILE A 17 -2.02 -21.49 4.14
C ILE A 17 -0.62 -21.01 4.55
N LEU A 18 0.39 -21.31 3.75
CA LEU A 18 1.72 -20.74 3.89
C LEU A 18 1.74 -19.35 3.27
N ILE A 19 2.10 -18.32 4.03
CA ILE A 19 2.13 -16.93 3.59
C ILE A 19 3.51 -16.35 3.81
N ILE A 20 4.15 -15.88 2.74
CA ILE A 20 5.43 -15.16 2.82
C ILE A 20 5.18 -13.73 2.33
N MET A 21 5.35 -12.75 3.22
CA MET A 21 5.02 -11.35 2.92
C MET A 21 5.81 -10.38 3.80
N PRO A 22 5.87 -9.07 3.46
CA PRO A 22 6.50 -8.09 4.34
C PRO A 22 5.59 -7.72 5.51
N LYS A 23 6.21 -7.38 6.65
CA LYS A 23 5.53 -6.64 7.73
C LYS A 23 5.26 -5.21 7.26
N PHE A 24 4.04 -4.94 6.82
CA PHE A 24 3.65 -3.63 6.26
C PHE A 24 2.43 -3.04 6.98
N TYR A 25 2.62 -1.93 7.71
CA TYR A 25 1.59 -1.06 8.32
C TYR A 25 0.34 -1.78 8.85
N ALA A 26 0.53 -2.87 9.58
CA ALA A 26 -0.52 -3.74 10.14
C ALA A 26 -1.39 -4.54 9.14
N TYR A 27 -1.29 -4.34 7.83
CA TYR A 27 -2.12 -5.09 6.85
C TYR A 27 -1.90 -6.61 6.90
N GLN A 28 -0.70 -7.07 7.26
CA GLN A 28 -0.45 -8.49 7.53
C GLN A 28 -1.39 -9.02 8.63
N ASN A 29 -1.64 -8.22 9.67
CA ASN A 29 -2.54 -8.61 10.75
C ASN A 29 -4.00 -8.62 10.27
N GLU A 30 -4.41 -7.66 9.44
CA GLU A 30 -5.76 -7.64 8.88
C GLU A 30 -6.03 -8.84 7.98
N ILE A 31 -5.08 -9.20 7.11
CA ILE A 31 -5.16 -10.41 6.28
C ILE A 31 -5.24 -11.66 7.16
N LYS A 32 -4.41 -11.74 8.22
CA LYS A 32 -4.45 -12.85 9.17
C LYS A 32 -5.80 -12.96 9.87
N LYS A 33 -6.34 -11.84 10.36
CA LYS A 33 -7.65 -11.79 11.05
C LYS A 33 -8.75 -12.31 10.13
N ASP A 34 -8.79 -11.86 8.89
CA ASP A 34 -9.77 -12.26 7.89
C ASP A 34 -9.70 -13.77 7.58
N LEU A 35 -8.51 -14.29 7.26
CA LEU A 35 -8.30 -15.72 6.98
C LEU A 35 -8.69 -16.61 8.18
N VAL A 36 -8.33 -16.20 9.40
CA VAL A 36 -8.73 -16.91 10.63
C VAL A 36 -10.25 -16.85 10.84
N ALA A 37 -10.89 -15.71 10.55
CA ALA A 37 -12.35 -15.58 10.65
C ALA A 37 -13.09 -16.52 9.69
N ARG A 38 -12.50 -16.83 8.53
CA ARG A 38 -12.97 -17.86 7.58
C ARG A 38 -12.67 -19.30 8.00
N GLY A 39 -12.02 -19.50 9.15
CA GLY A 39 -11.65 -20.81 9.68
C GLY A 39 -10.40 -21.41 9.05
N ALA A 40 -9.59 -20.63 8.33
CA ALA A 40 -8.30 -21.07 7.81
C ALA A 40 -7.21 -21.09 8.90
N ASN A 41 -6.11 -21.78 8.63
CA ASN A 41 -4.92 -21.87 9.46
C ASN A 41 -3.72 -21.21 8.74
N PRO A 42 -3.58 -19.87 8.78
CA PRO A 42 -2.50 -19.19 8.08
C PRO A 42 -1.18 -19.16 8.88
N HIS A 43 -0.08 -19.53 8.22
CA HIS A 43 1.29 -19.51 8.76
C HIS A 43 2.09 -18.42 8.03
N PHE A 44 2.49 -17.38 8.77
CA PHE A 44 3.16 -16.20 8.20
C PHE A 44 4.67 -16.22 8.43
N TYR A 45 5.41 -15.90 7.37
CA TYR A 45 6.85 -15.70 7.42
C TYR A 45 7.24 -14.37 6.77
N ASP A 46 8.26 -13.72 7.35
CA ASP A 46 8.82 -12.50 6.78
C ASP A 46 9.61 -12.83 5.52
N GLU A 47 9.36 -12.09 4.45
CA GLU A 47 10.09 -12.25 3.19
C GLU A 47 11.51 -11.67 3.22
N GLU A 48 11.85 -10.85 4.21
CA GLU A 48 13.13 -10.13 4.32
C GLU A 48 13.74 -10.32 5.71
N PRO A 49 15.08 -10.26 5.82
CA PRO A 49 15.73 -10.10 7.12
C PRO A 49 15.25 -8.83 7.83
N GLU A 50 15.48 -8.74 9.15
CA GLU A 50 15.24 -7.51 9.88
C GLU A 50 15.84 -6.28 9.18
N LYS A 51 15.11 -5.17 9.20
CA LYS A 51 15.40 -3.96 8.40
C LYS A 51 16.86 -3.50 8.43
N THR A 52 17.49 -3.49 9.61
CA THR A 52 18.91 -3.11 9.76
C THR A 52 19.82 -4.07 9.00
N LYS A 53 19.60 -5.38 9.12
CA LYS A 53 20.35 -6.41 8.42
C LYS A 53 20.10 -6.36 6.91
N PHE A 54 18.85 -6.16 6.48
CA PHE A 54 18.51 -5.96 5.08
C PHE A 54 19.28 -4.76 4.47
N LEU A 55 19.28 -3.61 5.14
CA LEU A 55 20.01 -2.41 4.68
C LEU A 55 21.52 -2.65 4.55
N ILE A 56 22.12 -3.35 5.51
CA ILE A 56 23.55 -3.74 5.45
C ILE A 56 23.80 -4.63 4.22
N MET A 57 22.97 -5.66 4.03
CA MET A 57 23.11 -6.60 2.91
C MET A 57 22.94 -5.91 1.55
N LYS A 58 21.95 -5.02 1.43
CA LYS A 58 21.72 -4.21 0.23
C LYS A 58 22.92 -3.31 -0.10
N ASN A 59 23.51 -2.67 0.92
CA ASN A 59 24.71 -1.84 0.73
C ASN A 59 25.91 -2.70 0.30
N ILE A 60 26.11 -3.88 0.90
CA ILE A 60 27.16 -4.82 0.52
C ILE A 60 26.99 -5.25 -0.94
N GLU A 61 25.79 -5.62 -1.34
CA GLU A 61 25.52 -5.98 -2.73
C GLU A 61 25.84 -4.83 -3.69
N SER A 62 25.42 -3.61 -3.37
CA SER A 62 25.68 -2.45 -4.23
C SER A 62 27.17 -2.12 -4.36
N ILE A 63 27.97 -2.38 -3.32
CA ILE A 63 29.41 -2.08 -3.31
C ILE A 63 30.23 -3.22 -3.92
N PHE A 64 29.84 -4.47 -3.65
CA PHE A 64 30.63 -5.66 -3.98
C PHE A 64 30.02 -6.52 -5.10
N HIS A 65 28.90 -6.08 -5.70
CA HIS A 65 28.18 -6.78 -6.78
C HIS A 65 27.94 -8.27 -6.49
N LYS A 66 27.46 -8.59 -5.27
CA LYS A 66 27.17 -9.97 -4.84
C LYS A 66 25.69 -10.31 -5.06
N PRO A 67 25.30 -10.93 -6.20
CA PRO A 67 23.89 -11.20 -6.51
C PRO A 67 23.21 -12.13 -5.49
N ASN A 68 23.99 -13.00 -4.86
CA ASN A 68 23.52 -14.08 -3.98
C ASN A 68 23.55 -13.71 -2.49
N ILE A 69 23.55 -12.41 -2.16
CA ILE A 69 23.71 -11.95 -0.78
C ILE A 69 22.59 -12.48 0.14
N PHE A 70 21.40 -12.73 -0.41
CA PHE A 70 20.24 -13.23 0.33
C PHE A 70 20.09 -14.76 0.34
N ASP A 71 20.97 -15.53 -0.29
CA ASP A 71 20.82 -17.00 -0.37
C ASP A 71 20.83 -17.68 1.00
N ARG A 72 21.68 -17.21 1.92
CA ARG A 72 21.71 -17.75 3.29
C ARG A 72 20.41 -17.47 4.04
N PHE A 73 19.81 -16.30 3.79
CA PHE A 73 18.53 -15.97 4.38
C PHE A 73 17.43 -16.86 3.80
N ASN A 74 17.37 -16.99 2.48
CA ASN A 74 16.44 -17.87 1.76
C ASN A 74 16.52 -19.33 2.23
N LYS A 75 17.73 -19.88 2.35
CA LYS A 75 17.95 -21.24 2.86
C LYS A 75 17.48 -21.39 4.31
N LYS A 76 17.76 -20.41 5.16
CA LYS A 76 17.30 -20.41 6.55
C LYS A 76 15.76 -20.36 6.63
N LEU A 77 15.15 -19.49 5.84
CA LEU A 77 13.70 -19.34 5.74
C LEU A 77 13.05 -20.66 5.29
N THR A 78 13.56 -21.26 4.22
CA THR A 78 13.08 -22.56 3.70
C THR A 78 13.16 -23.64 4.77
N ASN A 79 14.33 -23.81 5.40
CA ASN A 79 14.50 -24.80 6.46
C ASN A 79 13.56 -24.57 7.65
N GLN A 80 13.32 -23.30 8.02
CA GLN A 80 12.40 -22.95 9.08
C GLN A 80 10.96 -23.36 8.72
N ILE A 81 10.51 -22.99 7.52
CA ILE A 81 9.16 -23.34 7.03
C ILE A 81 8.97 -24.86 7.02
N LEU A 82 9.94 -25.62 6.52
CA LEU A 82 9.88 -27.08 6.45
C LEU A 82 9.89 -27.74 7.83
N ALA A 83 10.56 -27.14 8.82
CA ALA A 83 10.58 -27.64 10.20
C ALA A 83 9.27 -27.36 10.96
N GLU A 84 8.57 -26.28 10.62
CA GLU A 84 7.38 -25.80 11.32
C GLU A 84 6.06 -26.14 10.59
N MET A 85 6.13 -26.71 9.38
CA MET A 85 4.93 -26.99 8.57
C MET A 85 3.96 -27.97 9.25
N PRO A 86 2.65 -27.82 9.02
CA PRO A 86 1.67 -28.73 9.58
C PRO A 86 1.79 -30.13 8.96
N ALA A 87 1.33 -31.14 9.70
CA ALA A 87 1.26 -32.50 9.18
C ALA A 87 0.42 -32.53 7.89
N GLY A 88 0.97 -33.13 6.83
CA GLY A 88 0.32 -33.19 5.51
C GLY A 88 0.49 -31.92 4.66
N GLY A 89 1.25 -30.92 5.10
CA GLY A 89 1.62 -29.75 4.29
C GLY A 89 0.51 -28.70 4.12
N TYR A 90 0.75 -27.76 3.21
CA TYR A 90 -0.09 -26.61 2.94
C TYR A 90 -1.05 -26.84 1.76
N ASP A 91 -2.29 -26.36 1.89
CA ASP A 91 -3.26 -26.32 0.80
C ASP A 91 -2.94 -25.15 -0.16
N TYR A 92 -2.37 -24.07 0.36
CA TYR A 92 -1.99 -22.90 -0.41
C TYR A 92 -0.59 -22.39 -0.04
N LEU A 93 0.17 -21.96 -1.04
CA LEU A 93 1.37 -21.13 -0.91
C LEU A 93 1.06 -19.75 -1.49
N LEU A 94 0.98 -18.73 -0.63
CA LEU A 94 0.80 -17.33 -1.01
C LEU A 94 2.09 -16.55 -0.78
N VAL A 95 2.64 -15.98 -1.85
CA VAL A 95 3.75 -15.02 -1.77
C VAL A 95 3.25 -13.64 -2.16
N ILE A 96 3.38 -12.69 -1.25
CA ILE A 96 3.07 -11.28 -1.48
C ILE A 96 4.38 -10.52 -1.57
N ARG A 97 4.60 -9.79 -2.66
CA ARG A 97 5.84 -9.07 -3.03
C ARG A 97 7.03 -10.00 -3.29
N GLY A 98 7.55 -10.70 -2.30
CA GLY A 98 8.64 -11.68 -2.45
C GLY A 98 10.00 -11.07 -2.80
N ASN A 99 10.30 -9.84 -2.36
CA ASN A 99 11.38 -9.02 -2.92
C ASN A 99 12.76 -9.71 -2.99
N VAL A 100 13.16 -10.43 -1.92
CA VAL A 100 14.46 -11.12 -1.86
C VAL A 100 14.36 -12.64 -1.99
N LEU A 101 13.17 -13.17 -2.30
CA LEU A 101 12.99 -14.60 -2.55
C LEU A 101 13.61 -14.98 -3.90
N ASN A 102 14.22 -16.16 -3.96
CA ASN A 102 14.77 -16.70 -5.18
C ASN A 102 13.98 -17.93 -5.67
N GLU A 103 14.20 -18.32 -6.92
CA GLU A 103 13.49 -19.43 -7.56
C GLU A 103 13.67 -20.75 -6.79
N LEU A 104 14.88 -21.01 -6.29
CA LEU A 104 15.18 -22.21 -5.52
C LEU A 104 14.29 -22.32 -4.27
N THR A 105 14.11 -21.23 -3.52
CA THR A 105 13.20 -21.21 -2.36
C THR A 105 11.79 -21.59 -2.78
N ILE A 106 11.27 -21.04 -3.88
CA ILE A 106 9.91 -21.34 -4.34
C ILE A 106 9.78 -22.80 -4.77
N HIS A 107 10.76 -23.33 -5.51
CA HIS A 107 10.77 -24.73 -5.93
C HIS A 107 10.81 -25.70 -4.74
N GLU A 108 11.67 -25.46 -3.76
CA GLU A 108 11.77 -26.29 -2.55
C GLU A 108 10.46 -26.29 -1.76
N LEU A 109 9.83 -25.12 -1.61
CA LEU A 109 8.54 -25.00 -0.91
C LEU A 109 7.41 -25.70 -1.68
N LYS A 110 7.33 -25.56 -3.01
CA LYS A 110 6.34 -26.28 -3.82
C LYS A 110 6.55 -27.79 -3.78
N LEU A 111 7.80 -28.25 -3.72
CA LEU A 111 8.14 -29.67 -3.71
C LEU A 111 7.90 -30.34 -2.34
N HIS A 112 8.23 -29.64 -1.25
CA HIS A 112 8.30 -30.26 0.08
C HIS A 112 7.24 -29.78 1.06
N ALA A 113 6.68 -28.57 0.87
CA ALA A 113 5.72 -27.98 1.81
C ALA A 113 4.28 -27.96 1.26
N LEU A 114 4.10 -27.85 -0.06
CA LEU A 114 2.79 -27.77 -0.70
C LEU A 114 2.22 -29.18 -0.94
N LYS A 115 0.91 -29.36 -0.71
CA LYS A 115 0.20 -30.62 -1.05
C LYS A 115 0.22 -30.88 -2.55
N ALA A 116 0.07 -32.14 -2.95
CA ALA A 116 0.03 -32.54 -4.37
C ALA A 116 -1.09 -31.83 -5.18
N ASN A 117 -2.21 -31.50 -4.52
CA ASN A 117 -3.31 -30.70 -5.08
C ASN A 117 -3.35 -29.26 -4.55
N GLY A 118 -2.30 -28.84 -3.85
CA GLY A 118 -2.20 -27.49 -3.32
C GLY A 118 -1.97 -26.48 -4.43
N LYS A 119 -2.29 -25.22 -4.16
CA LYS A 119 -2.20 -24.13 -5.14
C LYS A 119 -1.21 -23.07 -4.70
N SER A 120 -0.54 -22.45 -5.66
CA SER A 120 0.45 -21.40 -5.44
C SER A 120 0.02 -20.09 -6.07
N ILE A 121 0.00 -19.03 -5.25
CA ILE A 121 -0.48 -17.69 -5.57
C ILE A 121 0.67 -16.71 -5.37
N TYR A 122 0.94 -15.89 -6.39
CA TYR A 122 1.82 -14.73 -6.26
C TYR A 122 1.03 -13.44 -6.39
N TYR A 123 1.29 -12.48 -5.50
CA TYR A 123 0.71 -11.15 -5.58
C TYR A 123 1.78 -10.08 -5.46
N SER A 124 2.00 -9.33 -6.54
CA SER A 124 2.86 -8.15 -6.53
C SER A 124 2.14 -7.00 -5.83
N TRP A 125 2.63 -6.66 -4.64
CA TRP A 125 2.19 -5.51 -3.82
C TRP A 125 3.19 -4.34 -3.92
N ASP A 126 4.04 -4.34 -4.94
CA ASP A 126 4.90 -3.22 -5.27
C ASP A 126 5.16 -3.26 -6.78
N SER A 127 5.27 -2.11 -7.42
CA SER A 127 5.41 -2.04 -8.88
C SER A 127 6.66 -2.81 -9.30
N PHE A 128 6.63 -3.44 -10.48
CA PHE A 128 7.74 -4.28 -10.95
C PHE A 128 9.07 -3.53 -10.96
N GLU A 129 9.07 -2.24 -11.28
CA GLU A 129 10.26 -1.40 -11.24
C GLU A 129 10.95 -1.33 -9.86
N ASN A 130 10.21 -1.48 -8.77
CA ASN A 130 10.75 -1.40 -7.41
C ASN A 130 11.30 -2.75 -6.91
N MET A 131 10.93 -3.85 -7.55
CA MET A 131 11.31 -5.21 -7.14
C MET A 131 12.57 -5.70 -7.83
N ARG A 132 13.35 -6.55 -7.14
CA ARG A 132 14.61 -7.10 -7.68
C ARG A 132 14.40 -8.02 -8.88
N HIS A 133 13.37 -8.87 -8.81
CA HIS A 133 13.04 -9.85 -9.84
C HIS A 133 12.12 -9.29 -10.93
N LYS A 134 11.71 -8.01 -10.87
CA LYS A 134 10.88 -7.34 -11.91
C LYS A 134 9.62 -8.12 -12.34
N GLY A 135 8.99 -8.83 -11.41
CA GLY A 135 7.83 -9.71 -11.68
C GLY A 135 8.17 -11.16 -12.07
N GLU A 136 9.40 -11.49 -12.48
CA GLU A 136 9.74 -12.84 -12.98
C GLU A 136 9.44 -13.97 -11.98
N LEU A 137 9.62 -13.72 -10.68
CA LEU A 137 9.34 -14.70 -9.63
C LEU A 137 7.90 -15.25 -9.70
N GLY A 138 6.91 -14.43 -10.09
CA GLY A 138 5.52 -14.88 -10.14
C GLY A 138 5.23 -15.89 -11.26
N ARG A 139 6.11 -16.03 -12.26
CA ARG A 139 5.96 -17.05 -13.33
C ARG A 139 6.05 -18.48 -12.80
N LEU A 140 6.54 -18.68 -11.57
CA LEU A 140 6.63 -19.97 -10.90
C LEU A 140 5.31 -20.41 -10.24
N PHE A 141 4.30 -19.55 -10.20
CA PHE A 141 3.06 -19.73 -9.46
C PHE A 141 1.89 -20.08 -10.38
N ASP A 142 0.90 -20.78 -9.84
CA ASP A 142 -0.27 -21.23 -10.60
C ASP A 142 -1.19 -20.04 -10.94
N TRP A 143 -1.21 -19.03 -10.06
CA TRP A 143 -1.86 -17.74 -10.30
C TRP A 143 -0.95 -16.59 -9.90
N ARG A 144 -1.01 -15.49 -10.65
CA ARG A 144 -0.28 -14.26 -10.33
C ARG A 144 -1.09 -13.01 -10.61
N GLY A 145 -1.03 -12.06 -9.69
CA GLY A 145 -1.69 -10.77 -9.79
C GLY A 145 -0.82 -9.62 -9.34
N THR A 146 -1.19 -8.41 -9.73
CA THR A 146 -0.54 -7.15 -9.34
C THR A 146 -1.59 -6.07 -9.08
N PHE A 147 -1.28 -5.16 -8.16
CA PHE A 147 -2.10 -3.97 -7.91
C PHE A 147 -1.91 -2.87 -8.94
N ASP A 148 -0.81 -2.92 -9.69
CA ASP A 148 -0.40 -1.88 -10.62
C ASP A 148 -0.99 -2.16 -12.01
N SER A 149 -1.83 -1.24 -12.49
CA SER A 149 -2.58 -1.40 -13.75
C SER A 149 -1.66 -1.46 -14.98
N VAL A 150 -0.51 -0.80 -14.93
CA VAL A 150 0.45 -0.81 -16.03
C VAL A 150 1.24 -2.11 -16.04
N ASP A 151 1.64 -2.61 -14.87
CA ASP A 151 2.26 -3.93 -14.76
C ASP A 151 1.30 -5.05 -15.22
N ALA A 152 0.01 -4.94 -14.89
CA ALA A 152 -1.01 -5.89 -15.34
C ALA A 152 -1.27 -5.83 -16.85
N ALA A 153 -1.16 -4.64 -17.45
CA ALA A 153 -1.30 -4.48 -18.89
C ALA A 153 -0.12 -5.07 -19.68
N ASN A 154 0.99 -5.41 -19.01
CA ASN A 154 2.11 -6.10 -19.63
C ASN A 154 1.76 -7.57 -19.94
N SER A 155 1.43 -7.83 -21.20
CA SER A 155 0.95 -9.14 -21.67
C SER A 155 1.98 -10.27 -21.56
N ASP A 156 3.28 -9.97 -21.54
CA ASP A 156 4.34 -10.99 -21.63
C ASP A 156 4.50 -11.82 -20.33
N MET A 157 4.03 -11.25 -19.22
CA MET A 157 4.07 -11.89 -17.91
C MET A 157 2.74 -12.49 -17.49
N ASP A 158 1.62 -12.17 -18.17
CA ASP A 158 0.27 -12.69 -17.88
C ASP A 158 -0.09 -12.53 -16.38
N TYR A 159 -0.01 -11.29 -15.91
CA TYR A 159 -0.44 -10.87 -14.57
C TYR A 159 -1.87 -10.33 -14.62
N LYS A 160 -2.69 -10.74 -13.65
CA LYS A 160 -4.04 -10.17 -13.50
C LYS A 160 -4.01 -8.90 -12.67
N LEU A 161 -4.74 -7.88 -13.10
CA LEU A 161 -5.00 -6.71 -12.27
C LEU A 161 -5.89 -7.12 -11.10
N LEU A 162 -5.35 -7.00 -9.89
CA LEU A 162 -6.10 -7.11 -8.65
C LEU A 162 -5.70 -5.92 -7.78
N PRO A 163 -6.53 -4.86 -7.71
CA PRO A 163 -6.21 -3.66 -6.94
C PRO A 163 -5.98 -3.96 -5.46
N LEU A 164 -5.38 -2.99 -4.76
CA LEU A 164 -5.31 -3.02 -3.29
C LEU A 164 -6.72 -2.97 -2.66
N PHE A 165 -6.77 -2.98 -1.34
CA PHE A 165 -8.01 -3.09 -0.58
C PHE A 165 -8.09 -2.08 0.58
N TYR A 166 -9.29 -1.87 1.11
CA TYR A 166 -9.49 -1.30 2.44
C TYR A 166 -9.85 -2.40 3.45
N SER A 167 -9.34 -2.28 4.68
CA SER A 167 -9.69 -3.18 5.79
C SER A 167 -10.99 -2.76 6.46
N ASP A 168 -11.54 -3.62 7.32
CA ASP A 168 -12.76 -3.35 8.10
C ASP A 168 -12.66 -2.08 8.95
N GLU A 169 -11.45 -1.71 9.36
CA GLU A 169 -11.18 -0.50 10.14
C GLU A 169 -11.29 0.80 9.30
N PHE A 170 -11.39 0.67 7.98
CA PHE A 170 -11.68 1.71 7.01
C PHE A 170 -12.98 1.42 6.24
N ASP A 171 -13.88 0.59 6.79
CA ASP A 171 -15.22 0.43 6.23
C ASP A 171 -16.16 1.43 6.91
N ALA A 172 -16.76 2.34 6.13
CA ALA A 172 -17.75 3.29 6.62
C ALA A 172 -18.94 2.62 7.36
N ASN A 173 -19.29 1.37 7.04
CA ASN A 173 -20.36 0.65 7.72
C ASN A 173 -20.00 0.27 9.17
N ASN A 174 -18.71 0.22 9.50
CA ASN A 174 -18.20 -0.11 10.84
C ASN A 174 -17.81 1.15 11.64
N MET A 175 -18.25 2.32 11.19
CA MET A 175 -17.82 3.59 11.73
C MET A 175 -19.01 4.42 12.18
N ASP A 176 -18.83 5.09 13.32
CA ASP A 176 -19.79 6.08 13.79
C ASP A 176 -19.88 7.26 12.82
N GLU A 177 -21.07 7.83 12.70
CA GLU A 177 -21.31 9.02 11.90
C GLU A 177 -20.51 10.20 12.48
N VAL A 178 -19.73 10.86 11.62
CA VAL A 178 -18.94 12.03 12.00
C VAL A 178 -19.86 13.23 12.10
N GLN A 179 -20.11 13.68 13.32
CA GLN A 179 -20.97 14.83 13.59
C GLN A 179 -20.35 16.16 13.10
N GLU A 180 -19.03 16.29 13.19
CA GLU A 180 -18.30 17.49 12.77
C GLU A 180 -16.92 17.14 12.23
N TYR A 181 -16.56 17.70 11.08
CA TYR A 181 -15.23 17.56 10.49
C TYR A 181 -14.27 18.59 11.08
N LYS A 182 -13.11 18.13 11.56
CA LYS A 182 -12.03 18.99 12.07
C LYS A 182 -11.20 19.60 10.95
N TYR A 183 -11.15 18.94 9.79
CA TYR A 183 -10.29 19.31 8.68
C TYR A 183 -11.06 19.31 7.36
N ASP A 184 -10.79 20.29 6.51
CA ASP A 184 -11.27 20.26 5.12
C ASP A 184 -10.47 19.23 4.33
N TYR A 185 -9.14 19.26 4.49
CA TYR A 185 -8.22 18.36 3.83
C TYR A 185 -7.20 17.76 4.79
N VAL A 186 -6.92 16.47 4.64
CA VAL A 186 -5.86 15.78 5.37
C VAL A 186 -4.91 15.05 4.44
N SER A 187 -3.62 15.06 4.78
CA SER A 187 -2.64 14.16 4.19
C SER A 187 -1.57 13.81 5.21
N VAL A 188 -1.35 12.51 5.43
CA VAL A 188 -0.30 12.02 6.33
C VAL A 188 0.55 11.01 5.58
N SER A 189 1.83 11.32 5.40
CA SER A 189 2.74 10.47 4.63
C SER A 189 4.19 10.56 5.10
N ALA A 190 5.06 9.71 4.54
CA ALA A 190 6.49 9.81 4.78
C ALA A 190 7.08 11.02 4.05
N PHE A 191 8.08 11.65 4.67
CA PHE A 191 8.78 12.79 4.09
C PHE A 191 9.55 12.39 2.83
N PHE A 192 9.19 13.04 1.73
CA PHE A 192 9.99 13.12 0.52
C PHE A 192 10.08 14.59 0.09
N PRO A 193 11.22 15.05 -0.45
CA PRO A 193 11.38 16.45 -0.82
C PRO A 193 10.27 17.00 -1.73
N PHE A 194 9.82 16.22 -2.73
CA PHE A 194 8.74 16.65 -3.62
C PHE A 194 7.40 16.85 -2.87
N ARG A 195 7.03 15.92 -1.97
CA ARG A 195 5.81 16.06 -1.14
C ARG A 195 5.88 17.26 -0.23
N TYR A 196 7.04 17.52 0.36
CA TYR A 196 7.24 18.70 1.21
C TYR A 196 7.03 20.00 0.42
N ARG A 197 7.54 20.09 -0.81
CA ARG A 197 7.30 21.23 -1.70
C ARG A 197 5.80 21.38 -2.00
N TYR A 198 5.12 20.31 -2.37
CA TYR A 198 3.68 20.34 -2.64
C TYR A 198 2.85 20.74 -1.41
N PHE A 199 3.18 20.25 -0.21
CA PHE A 199 2.45 20.60 1.01
C PHE A 199 2.60 22.08 1.36
N LYS A 200 3.79 22.65 1.19
CA LYS A 200 3.98 24.11 1.33
C LYS A 200 3.13 24.87 0.30
N ALA A 201 3.12 24.43 -0.96
CA ALA A 201 2.34 25.05 -2.01
C ALA A 201 0.82 25.00 -1.70
N PHE A 202 0.30 23.86 -1.26
CA PHE A 202 -1.09 23.73 -0.82
C PHE A 202 -1.41 24.65 0.37
N LYS A 203 -0.51 24.74 1.35
CA LYS A 203 -0.67 25.62 2.53
C LYS A 203 -0.68 27.10 2.15
N GLU A 204 0.15 27.52 1.20
CA GLU A 204 0.15 28.90 0.72
C GLU A 204 -1.08 29.25 -0.11
N ALA A 205 -1.56 28.31 -0.94
CA ALA A 205 -2.69 28.52 -1.84
C ALA A 205 -4.07 28.48 -1.16
N ASN A 206 -4.18 27.88 0.03
CA ASN A 206 -5.47 27.58 0.67
C ASN A 206 -5.51 28.02 2.14
N LYS A 207 -5.17 29.29 2.40
CA LYS A 207 -5.12 29.87 3.77
C LYS A 207 -6.49 29.98 4.43
N ASP A 208 -7.55 29.91 3.64
CA ASP A 208 -8.95 29.89 4.02
C ASP A 208 -9.42 28.52 4.55
N LYS A 209 -8.62 27.45 4.36
CA LYS A 209 -9.03 26.07 4.66
C LYS A 209 -8.32 25.50 5.88
N ASN A 210 -9.01 24.62 6.60
CA ASN A 210 -8.45 23.87 7.72
C ASN A 210 -7.68 22.65 7.21
N LEU A 211 -6.39 22.83 6.95
CA LEU A 211 -5.52 21.79 6.40
C LEU A 211 -4.77 21.01 7.49
N CYS A 212 -4.79 19.68 7.42
CA CYS A 212 -3.94 18.78 8.21
C CYS A 212 -2.91 18.08 7.29
N LEU A 213 -1.78 18.74 7.04
CA LEU A 213 -0.73 18.24 6.15
C LEU A 213 0.50 17.82 6.95
N LYS A 214 0.73 16.52 7.13
CA LYS A 214 1.78 15.99 8.01
C LYS A 214 2.73 15.04 7.27
N LEU A 215 4.03 15.26 7.44
CA LEU A 215 5.12 14.45 6.91
C LEU A 215 5.97 13.88 8.04
N TYR A 216 6.04 12.57 8.14
CA TYR A 216 6.98 11.90 9.03
C TYR A 216 8.38 11.86 8.41
N LEU A 217 9.34 12.53 9.04
CA LEU A 217 10.75 12.51 8.67
C LEU A 217 11.56 11.72 9.70
N ASN A 218 11.98 10.52 9.32
CA ASN A 218 12.83 9.71 10.19
C ASN A 218 14.17 10.44 10.51
N PRO A 219 14.61 10.49 11.78
CA PRO A 219 15.83 11.20 12.18
C PRO A 219 17.10 10.77 11.42
N SER A 220 17.25 9.48 11.10
CA SER A 220 18.41 8.98 10.34
C SER A 220 18.36 9.45 8.88
N VAL A 221 17.16 9.52 8.28
CA VAL A 221 16.97 10.07 6.93
C VAL A 221 17.29 11.56 6.92
N TYR A 222 16.85 12.32 7.94
CA TYR A 222 17.20 13.72 8.09
C TYR A 222 18.71 13.93 8.18
N ARG A 223 19.42 13.19 9.04
CA ARG A 223 20.89 13.27 9.15
C ARG A 223 21.58 12.98 7.82
N GLY A 224 21.13 11.93 7.12
CA GLY A 224 21.67 11.58 5.80
C GLY A 224 21.44 12.68 4.75
N LYS A 225 20.25 13.28 4.72
CA LYS A 225 19.94 14.41 3.83
C LYS A 225 20.75 15.65 4.21
N LYS A 226 20.82 15.99 5.49
CA LYS A 226 21.61 17.13 6.01
C LYS A 226 23.08 17.03 5.61
N LEU A 227 23.64 15.83 5.52
CA LEU A 227 25.02 15.62 5.08
C LEU A 227 25.18 15.70 3.55
N LYS A 228 24.27 15.08 2.78
CA LYS A 228 24.38 14.96 1.31
C LYS A 228 23.90 16.20 0.56
N ASP A 229 22.79 16.78 0.99
CA ASP A 229 22.19 17.98 0.42
C ASP A 229 21.41 18.73 1.52
N PRO A 230 22.07 19.62 2.28
CA PRO A 230 21.45 20.35 3.38
C PRO A 230 20.23 21.18 2.96
N LYS A 231 20.13 21.58 1.69
CA LYS A 231 19.02 22.42 1.21
C LYS A 231 17.67 21.71 1.32
N LEU A 232 17.65 20.38 1.19
CA LEU A 232 16.43 19.56 1.27
C LEU A 232 15.77 19.54 2.65
N VAL A 233 16.51 19.92 3.68
CA VAL A 233 16.05 19.87 5.08
C VAL A 233 16.34 21.17 5.84
N LYS A 234 16.61 22.25 5.09
CA LYS A 234 16.80 23.58 5.66
C LYS A 234 15.44 24.22 5.91
N ASN A 235 15.28 24.89 7.05
CA ASN A 235 14.08 25.65 7.41
C ASN A 235 12.78 24.86 7.21
N LEU A 236 12.75 23.64 7.74
CA LEU A 236 11.55 22.81 7.69
C LEU A 236 10.41 23.48 8.46
N ASP A 237 9.24 23.58 7.83
CA ASP A 237 8.01 23.95 8.50
C ASP A 237 7.61 22.81 9.44
N MET A 238 7.70 23.06 10.75
CA MET A 238 7.41 22.08 11.79
C MET A 238 5.91 21.85 12.01
N ASP A 239 5.04 22.67 11.43
CA ASP A 239 3.64 22.30 11.30
C ASP A 239 3.46 21.20 10.25
N ILE A 240 4.27 21.20 9.19
CA ILE A 240 4.23 20.13 8.19
C ILE A 240 5.03 18.91 8.63
N VAL A 241 6.21 19.09 9.23
CA VAL A 241 7.15 18.00 9.49
C VAL A 241 7.10 17.53 10.94
N SER A 242 6.98 16.21 11.13
CA SER A 242 7.17 15.54 12.41
C SER A 242 8.37 14.59 12.36
N PHE A 243 9.19 14.59 13.41
CA PHE A 243 10.23 13.57 13.62
C PHE A 243 9.74 12.35 14.41
N GLU A 244 8.52 12.41 14.93
CA GLU A 244 7.84 11.31 15.60
C GLU A 244 6.85 10.65 14.63
N PRO A 245 6.84 9.32 14.51
CA PRO A 245 5.89 8.64 13.65
C PRO A 245 4.48 8.76 14.23
N PHE A 246 3.50 9.01 13.37
CA PHE A 246 2.09 8.95 13.75
C PHE A 246 1.67 7.49 13.94
N SER A 247 0.92 7.19 15.00
CA SER A 247 0.34 5.86 15.19
C SER A 247 -0.74 5.59 14.14
N PRO A 248 -1.00 4.32 13.79
CA PRO A 248 -2.11 3.97 12.89
C PRO A 248 -3.45 4.57 13.33
N ASP A 249 -3.74 4.56 14.63
CA ASP A 249 -4.98 5.12 15.18
C ASP A 249 -5.05 6.64 15.04
N ALA A 250 -3.95 7.36 15.26
CA ALA A 250 -3.91 8.80 15.06
C ALA A 250 -4.11 9.18 13.59
N ILE A 251 -3.49 8.42 12.66
CA ILE A 251 -3.68 8.60 11.23
C ILE A 251 -5.15 8.38 10.85
N ARG A 252 -5.72 7.28 11.35
CA ARG A 252 -7.14 6.97 11.13
C ARG A 252 -8.03 8.07 11.68
N ASP A 253 -7.81 8.55 12.90
CA ASP A 253 -8.59 9.63 13.50
C ASP A 253 -8.57 10.92 12.65
N MET A 254 -7.37 11.34 12.21
CA MET A 254 -7.22 12.51 11.33
C MET A 254 -7.99 12.35 10.02
N VAL A 255 -7.96 11.15 9.45
CA VAL A 255 -8.62 10.83 8.20
C VAL A 255 -10.14 10.76 8.35
N LYS A 256 -10.63 10.15 9.43
CA LYS A 256 -12.06 10.09 9.76
C LYS A 256 -12.67 11.47 9.93
N HIS A 257 -11.97 12.38 10.59
CA HIS A 257 -12.41 13.75 10.87
C HIS A 257 -12.05 14.76 9.76
N SER A 258 -11.76 14.29 8.55
CA SER A 258 -11.54 15.13 7.37
C SER A 258 -12.71 15.03 6.39
N LYS A 259 -12.99 16.11 5.64
CA LYS A 259 -13.94 16.06 4.50
C LYS A 259 -13.31 15.35 3.29
N ALA A 260 -12.04 15.65 3.01
CA ALA A 260 -11.30 15.10 1.90
C ALA A 260 -9.87 14.67 2.29
N VAL A 261 -9.35 13.67 1.57
CA VAL A 261 -8.00 13.15 1.70
C VAL A 261 -7.17 13.57 0.49
N ILE A 262 -5.96 14.08 0.72
CA ILE A 262 -4.96 14.32 -0.32
C ILE A 262 -3.97 13.14 -0.34
N ASP A 263 -3.90 12.42 -1.46
CA ASP A 263 -3.01 11.28 -1.66
C ASP A 263 -2.02 11.54 -2.81
N LEU A 264 -0.75 11.76 -2.46
CA LEU A 264 0.30 12.12 -3.42
C LEU A 264 1.27 10.96 -3.62
N ALA A 265 1.09 10.23 -4.71
CA ALA A 265 1.99 9.17 -5.16
C ALA A 265 3.28 9.77 -5.76
N HIS A 266 4.34 8.97 -5.78
CA HIS A 266 5.53 9.30 -6.57
C HIS A 266 5.17 9.16 -8.05
N GLU A 267 5.73 9.97 -8.95
CA GLU A 267 5.34 9.97 -10.38
C GLU A 267 5.57 8.65 -11.11
N LYS A 268 6.51 7.86 -10.59
CA LYS A 268 6.81 6.51 -11.09
C LYS A 268 5.87 5.42 -10.57
N GLN A 269 5.04 5.74 -9.59
CA GLN A 269 4.08 4.79 -9.05
C GLN A 269 2.79 4.91 -9.86
N GLN A 270 2.39 3.81 -10.49
CA GLN A 270 1.27 3.77 -11.41
C GLN A 270 0.03 3.16 -10.71
N GLY A 271 0.22 2.11 -9.92
CA GLY A 271 -0.84 1.53 -9.09
C GLY A 271 -1.39 2.47 -8.01
N LEU A 272 -2.71 2.40 -7.79
CA LEU A 272 -3.40 3.13 -6.71
C LEU A 272 -2.86 2.72 -5.34
N THR A 273 -2.78 3.68 -4.41
CA THR A 273 -2.18 3.46 -3.09
C THR A 273 -3.17 2.80 -2.12
N MET A 274 -2.65 2.29 -0.98
CA MET A 274 -3.52 1.93 0.15
C MET A 274 -4.35 3.13 0.65
N ARG A 275 -3.79 4.35 0.66
CA ARG A 275 -4.53 5.55 1.09
C ARG A 275 -5.72 5.83 0.18
N THR A 276 -5.59 5.60 -1.12
CA THR A 276 -6.71 5.69 -2.08
C THR A 276 -7.82 4.70 -1.69
N MET A 277 -7.46 3.43 -1.43
CA MET A 277 -8.45 2.40 -1.04
C MET A 277 -9.09 2.70 0.30
N GLU A 278 -8.31 3.10 1.30
CA GLU A 278 -8.81 3.51 2.62
C GLU A 278 -9.82 4.66 2.49
N THR A 279 -9.52 5.66 1.64
CA THR A 279 -10.39 6.82 1.37
C THR A 279 -11.72 6.39 0.73
N LEU A 280 -11.67 5.46 -0.24
CA LEU A 280 -12.85 4.81 -0.82
C LEU A 280 -13.66 4.08 0.25
N GLY A 281 -12.99 3.30 1.10
CA GLY A 281 -13.63 2.51 2.16
C GLY A 281 -14.45 3.37 3.13
N ILE A 282 -13.91 4.52 3.55
CA ILE A 282 -14.57 5.43 4.49
C ILE A 282 -15.45 6.49 3.81
N LYS A 283 -15.67 6.39 2.50
CA LYS A 283 -16.54 7.28 1.72
C LYS A 283 -16.14 8.75 1.84
N ARG A 284 -14.83 9.00 1.71
CA ARG A 284 -14.26 10.36 1.72
C ARG A 284 -13.88 10.82 0.33
N LYS A 285 -13.94 12.14 0.15
CA LYS A 285 -13.49 12.77 -1.08
C LYS A 285 -11.97 12.61 -1.23
N LEU A 286 -11.49 12.46 -2.45
CA LEU A 286 -10.09 12.20 -2.76
C LEU A 286 -9.52 13.30 -3.67
N VAL A 287 -8.36 13.84 -3.31
CA VAL A 287 -7.53 14.63 -4.22
C VAL A 287 -6.23 13.87 -4.42
N THR A 288 -5.92 13.46 -5.64
CA THR A 288 -4.73 12.64 -5.92
C THR A 288 -3.99 13.10 -7.15
N ASN A 289 -2.70 12.77 -7.27
CA ASN A 289 -1.96 12.91 -8.52
C ASN A 289 -1.84 11.59 -9.31
N ASN A 290 -2.47 10.51 -8.85
CA ASN A 290 -2.47 9.27 -9.60
C ASN A 290 -3.54 9.32 -10.71
N ILE A 291 -3.09 9.49 -11.95
CA ILE A 291 -3.95 9.63 -13.12
C ILE A 291 -4.73 8.35 -13.47
N TYR A 292 -4.21 7.18 -13.10
CA TYR A 292 -4.83 5.89 -13.39
C TYR A 292 -6.11 5.67 -12.59
N LEU A 293 -6.40 6.50 -11.58
CA LEU A 293 -7.67 6.48 -10.86
C LEU A 293 -8.87 6.48 -11.80
N ARG A 294 -8.78 7.19 -12.93
CA ARG A 294 -9.86 7.32 -13.90
C ARG A 294 -10.25 6.01 -14.58
N ASP A 295 -9.38 5.01 -14.56
CA ASP A 295 -9.61 3.71 -15.18
C ASP A 295 -10.40 2.75 -14.26
N TYR A 296 -10.64 3.14 -13.01
CA TYR A 296 -11.32 2.31 -12.02
C TYR A 296 -12.82 2.60 -11.98
N GLU A 297 -13.63 1.56 -11.86
CA GLU A 297 -15.10 1.65 -11.86
C GLU A 297 -15.70 2.49 -10.71
N PHE A 298 -14.92 2.75 -9.65
CA PHE A 298 -15.35 3.61 -8.55
C PHE A 298 -15.01 5.09 -8.75
N TYR A 299 -14.34 5.46 -9.83
CA TYR A 299 -14.03 6.86 -10.11
C TYR A 299 -15.32 7.67 -10.35
N ASN A 300 -15.41 8.80 -9.67
CA ASN A 300 -16.49 9.77 -9.83
C ASN A 300 -15.93 11.18 -9.56
N GLU A 301 -16.16 12.12 -10.46
CA GLU A 301 -15.64 13.50 -10.36
C GLU A 301 -16.18 14.29 -9.15
N ASN A 302 -17.38 13.92 -8.65
CA ASN A 302 -17.93 14.51 -7.42
C ASN A 302 -17.24 13.94 -6.17
N ASN A 303 -16.59 12.78 -6.27
CA ASN A 303 -15.87 12.16 -5.16
C ASN A 303 -14.36 12.34 -5.26
N ALA A 304 -13.81 12.57 -6.45
CA ALA A 304 -12.37 12.59 -6.65
C ALA A 304 -11.90 13.62 -7.69
N VAL A 305 -10.81 14.31 -7.35
CA VAL A 305 -10.08 15.21 -8.24
C VAL A 305 -8.67 14.66 -8.50
N VAL A 306 -8.28 14.65 -9.77
CA VAL A 306 -6.96 14.22 -10.22
C VAL A 306 -6.12 15.45 -10.60
N LEU A 307 -5.01 15.64 -9.91
CA LEU A 307 -4.05 16.71 -10.11
C LEU A 307 -2.92 16.26 -11.03
N GLU A 308 -2.81 16.92 -12.18
CA GLU A 308 -1.78 16.60 -13.17
C GLU A 308 -0.65 17.62 -13.15
N ASN A 309 0.54 17.18 -13.58
CA ASN A 309 1.74 18.01 -13.77
C ASN A 309 2.20 18.77 -12.52
N LEU A 310 2.05 18.16 -11.33
CA LEU A 310 2.44 18.80 -10.06
C LEU A 310 3.91 19.24 -9.98
N PRO A 311 4.93 18.53 -10.50
CA PRO A 311 6.30 19.05 -10.41
C PRO A 311 6.48 20.33 -11.20
N ALA A 312 6.03 20.36 -12.46
CA ALA A 312 6.11 21.56 -13.30
C ALA A 312 5.37 22.74 -12.65
N LYS A 313 4.15 22.50 -12.16
CA LYS A 313 3.38 23.51 -11.42
C LYS A 313 4.10 24.00 -10.16
N CYS A 314 4.75 23.10 -9.43
CA CYS A 314 5.49 23.46 -8.21
C CYS A 314 6.75 24.26 -8.52
N ASP A 315 7.46 23.91 -9.60
CA ASP A 315 8.63 24.65 -10.05
C ASP A 315 8.23 26.08 -10.47
N GLU A 316 7.14 26.22 -11.23
CA GLU A 316 6.59 27.52 -11.63
C GLU A 316 6.12 28.35 -10.43
N ALA A 317 5.42 27.73 -9.48
CA ALA A 317 4.93 28.40 -8.28
C ALA A 317 6.08 28.90 -7.39
N GLU A 318 7.13 28.11 -7.21
CA GLU A 318 8.31 28.53 -6.44
C GLU A 318 9.11 29.64 -7.16
N ALA A 319 9.10 29.68 -8.50
CA ALA A 319 9.80 30.72 -9.27
C ALA A 319 9.03 32.05 -9.32
N SER A 320 7.70 31.98 -9.49
CA SER A 320 6.84 33.15 -9.65
C SER A 320 6.32 33.71 -8.32
N GLY A 321 6.23 32.87 -7.29
CA GLY A 321 5.51 33.17 -6.05
C GLY A 321 3.99 33.03 -6.18
N ASP A 322 3.46 32.64 -7.34
CA ASP A 322 2.04 32.37 -7.55
C ASP A 322 1.72 30.89 -7.32
N TYR A 323 0.95 30.60 -6.28
CA TYR A 323 0.54 29.25 -5.90
C TYR A 323 -0.87 28.89 -6.39
N SER A 324 -1.47 29.67 -7.29
CA SER A 324 -2.82 29.46 -7.83
C SER A 324 -3.06 28.05 -8.39
N ALA A 325 -2.04 27.40 -8.95
CA ALA A 325 -2.10 26.03 -9.46
C ALA A 325 -2.28 24.94 -8.37
N PHE A 326 -2.18 25.31 -7.09
CA PHE A 326 -2.37 24.45 -5.92
C PHE A 326 -3.63 24.77 -5.13
N VAL A 327 -4.53 25.61 -5.67
CA VAL A 327 -5.85 25.82 -5.05
C VAL A 327 -6.62 24.49 -5.08
N LEU A 328 -7.06 24.07 -3.90
CA LEU A 328 -7.87 22.87 -3.71
C LEU A 328 -9.34 23.20 -4.00
N PRO A 329 -10.17 22.19 -4.35
CA PRO A 329 -11.60 22.40 -4.53
C PRO A 329 -12.25 23.15 -3.35
N ASP A 330 -13.24 23.96 -3.68
CA ASP A 330 -13.93 24.84 -2.75
C ASP A 330 -14.96 24.10 -1.87
N GLU A 331 -15.67 24.87 -1.05
CA GLU A 331 -16.73 24.39 -0.17
C GLU A 331 -17.88 23.73 -0.95
N GLN A 332 -18.19 24.20 -2.16
CA GLN A 332 -19.25 23.60 -2.97
C GLN A 332 -18.92 22.15 -3.33
N TRP A 333 -17.67 21.89 -3.76
CA TRP A 333 -17.25 20.51 -4.00
C TRP A 333 -17.10 19.73 -2.70
N LEU A 334 -16.49 20.31 -1.66
CA LEU A 334 -16.24 19.63 -0.39
C LEU A 334 -17.50 19.19 0.35
N ASP A 335 -18.53 20.04 0.38
CA ASP A 335 -19.76 19.81 1.13
C ASP A 335 -20.85 19.11 0.31
N SER A 336 -20.62 18.93 -0.99
CA SER A 336 -21.49 18.07 -1.79
C SER A 336 -21.45 16.62 -1.28
N PRO A 337 -22.60 15.94 -1.15
CA PRO A 337 -22.64 14.56 -0.65
C PRO A 337 -21.74 13.62 -1.44
N TYR A 338 -21.14 12.64 -0.75
CA TYR A 338 -20.41 11.56 -1.39
C TYR A 338 -21.38 10.77 -2.28
N VAL A 339 -21.01 10.57 -3.54
CA VAL A 339 -21.81 9.77 -4.48
C VAL A 339 -21.61 8.29 -4.15
N GLU A 340 -22.64 7.70 -3.55
CA GLU A 340 -22.61 6.32 -3.05
C GLU A 340 -22.69 5.29 -4.19
N ASN A 341 -21.82 4.28 -4.11
CA ASN A 341 -21.94 3.05 -4.89
C ASN A 341 -21.44 1.85 -4.07
N GLU A 342 -22.28 1.38 -3.17
CA GLU A 342 -21.91 0.35 -2.19
C GLU A 342 -21.51 -0.98 -2.85
N GLN A 343 -22.17 -1.35 -3.95
CA GLN A 343 -21.85 -2.58 -4.69
C GLN A 343 -20.42 -2.53 -5.25
N VAL A 344 -20.03 -1.38 -5.84
CA VAL A 344 -18.67 -1.20 -6.35
C VAL A 344 -17.68 -1.08 -5.20
N ARG A 345 -17.98 -0.29 -4.18
CA ARG A 345 -17.10 -0.11 -3.00
C ARG A 345 -16.71 -1.45 -2.39
N ARG A 346 -17.69 -2.33 -2.12
CA ARG A 346 -17.45 -3.65 -1.50
C ARG A 346 -16.52 -4.57 -2.32
N LYS A 347 -16.35 -4.36 -3.63
CA LYS A 347 -15.38 -5.12 -4.44
C LYS A 347 -13.93 -4.86 -4.03
N TYR A 348 -13.66 -3.73 -3.37
CA TYR A 348 -12.33 -3.31 -2.91
C TYR A 348 -12.12 -3.52 -1.40
N SER A 349 -13.02 -4.24 -0.72
CA SER A 349 -12.79 -4.65 0.66
C SER A 349 -11.71 -5.74 0.75
N ILE A 350 -11.08 -5.87 1.91
CA ILE A 350 -10.14 -6.97 2.19
C ILE A 350 -10.78 -8.34 1.95
N HIS A 351 -12.08 -8.47 2.26
CA HIS A 351 -12.83 -9.71 2.07
C HIS A 351 -12.92 -10.11 0.59
N SER A 352 -13.30 -9.17 -0.27
CA SER A 352 -13.36 -9.37 -1.72
C SER A 352 -11.98 -9.60 -2.33
N TRP A 353 -10.96 -8.90 -1.83
CA TRP A 353 -9.58 -9.08 -2.26
C TRP A 353 -9.06 -10.49 -1.96
N ILE A 354 -9.32 -11.01 -0.76
CA ILE A 354 -8.99 -12.41 -0.39
C ILE A 354 -9.78 -13.40 -1.25
N ASP A 355 -11.07 -13.20 -1.47
CA ASP A 355 -11.86 -14.07 -2.35
C ASP A 355 -11.24 -14.14 -3.77
N ASN A 356 -10.86 -13.00 -4.33
CA ASN A 356 -10.26 -12.95 -5.66
C ASN A 356 -8.86 -13.59 -5.72
N LEU A 357 -8.06 -13.50 -4.65
CA LEU A 357 -6.76 -14.16 -4.58
C LEU A 357 -6.86 -15.68 -4.58
N PHE A 358 -7.83 -16.24 -3.85
CA PHE A 358 -7.95 -17.68 -3.63
C PHE A 358 -8.93 -18.39 -4.59
N ASN A 359 -9.53 -17.67 -5.55
CA ASN A 359 -10.44 -18.23 -6.55
C ASN A 359 -9.67 -18.89 -7.73
N ILE A 360 -8.98 -20.01 -7.48
CA ILE A 360 -8.04 -20.67 -8.42
C ILE A 360 -8.04 -22.21 -8.42
#